data_AF-R7TDL2-F1
#
_entry.id   AF-R7TDL2-F1
#
_cell.length_a   1.000
_cell.length_b   1.000
_cell.length_c   1.000
_cell.angle_alpha   90.00
_cell.angle_beta   90.00
_cell.angle_gamma   90.00
#
_symmetry.space_group_name_H-M   'P 1'
#
loop_
_entity.id
_entity.type
_entity.pdbx_description
1 polymer ?
#
loop_
_entity_poly.entity_id
_entity_poly.type
_entity_poly.pdbx_seq_one_letter_code
_entity_poly.pdbx_strand_id
1 'polypeptide(L)'
;PQANGEAERFMNNLGKVIRTTLTEGKSWHQNLHVFLRNYRATPHSTLKQPPASLLFGQNIRTKFPELHLPSSNDSLRLVDAQQKGKMKKHVKTRTPECVT
;
A
#
# COMPACT_ATOMS: atom_id res chain seq x y z
N PRO A 1 -8.39 15.86 2.61
CA PRO A 1 -7.08 15.24 2.94
C PRO A 1 -6.62 14.23 1.87
N GLN A 2 -5.55 14.54 1.14
CA GLN A 2 -5.16 13.90 -0.13
C GLN A 2 -4.40 12.56 -0.01
N ALA A 3 -4.10 12.10 1.21
CA ALA A 3 -3.29 10.91 1.51
C ALA A 3 -3.96 9.89 2.44
N ASN A 4 -5.18 10.15 2.92
CA ASN A 4 -5.82 9.35 3.95
C ASN A 4 -6.21 7.94 3.49
N GLY A 5 -6.64 7.75 2.24
CA GLY A 5 -7.22 6.48 1.79
C GLY A 5 -6.24 5.30 1.81
N GLU A 6 -4.97 5.51 1.47
CA GLU A 6 -3.95 4.46 1.53
C GLU A 6 -3.53 4.15 2.98
N ALA A 7 -3.43 5.19 3.82
CA ALA A 7 -3.18 5.01 5.25
C ALA A 7 -4.32 4.23 5.93
N GLU A 8 -5.58 4.57 5.62
CA GLU A 8 -6.77 3.87 6.12
C GLU A 8 -6.79 2.40 5.67
N ARG A 9 -6.44 2.11 4.41
CA ARG A 9 -6.32 0.73 3.90
C ARG A 9 -5.25 -0.05 4.63
N PHE A 10 -4.09 0.56 4.87
CA PHE A 10 -3.00 -0.06 5.62
C PHE A 10 -3.44 -0.37 7.07
N MET A 11 -4.01 0.61 7.77
CA MET A 11 -4.46 0.45 9.16
C MET A 11 -5.57 -0.60 9.29
N ASN A 12 -6.48 -0.68 8.34
CA ASN A 12 -7.50 -1.73 8.30
C ASN A 12 -6.88 -3.13 8.15
N ASN A 13 -5.88 -3.28 7.27
CA ASN A 13 -5.20 -4.55 7.08
C ASN A 13 -4.40 -4.96 8.32
N LEU A 14 -3.68 -4.00 8.91
CA LEU A 14 -2.95 -4.17 10.16
C LEU A 14 -3.87 -4.65 11.30
N GLY A 15 -5.03 -4.00 11.45
CA GLY A 15 -6.02 -4.37 12.45
C GLY A 15 -6.56 -5.79 12.26
N LYS A 16 -6.77 -6.23 11.00
CA LYS A 16 -7.17 -7.61 10.70
C LYS A 16 -6.10 -8.61 11.11
N VAL A 17 -4.84 -8.37 10.74
CA VAL A 17 -3.71 -9.21 11.11
C VAL A 17 -3.65 -9.37 12.63
N ILE A 18 -3.68 -8.26 13.37
CA ILE A 18 -3.62 -8.31 14.84
C ILE A 18 -4.78 -9.14 15.42
N ARG A 19 -6.02 -8.89 14.96
CA ARG A 19 -7.21 -9.64 15.41
C ARG A 19 -7.08 -11.14 15.15
N THR A 20 -6.68 -11.53 13.93
CA THR A 20 -6.46 -12.93 13.58
C THR A 20 -5.38 -13.58 14.45
N THR A 21 -4.30 -12.86 14.72
CA THR A 21 -3.19 -13.40 15.52
C THR A 21 -3.53 -13.59 16.99
N LEU A 22 -4.38 -12.70 17.53
CA LEU A 22 -4.97 -12.84 18.86
C LEU A 22 -5.88 -14.07 18.91
N THR A 23 -6.72 -14.29 17.90
CA THR A 23 -7.57 -15.48 17.79
C THR A 23 -6.76 -16.78 17.68
N GLU A 24 -5.62 -16.77 16.99
CA GLU A 24 -4.72 -17.92 16.88
C GLU A 24 -3.86 -18.16 18.14
N GLY A 25 -3.92 -17.29 19.15
CA GLY A 25 -3.12 -17.40 20.38
C GLY A 25 -1.62 -17.15 20.18
N LYS A 26 -1.21 -16.54 19.06
CA LYS A 26 0.19 -16.24 18.75
C LYS A 26 0.60 -14.88 19.29
N SER A 27 1.91 -14.67 19.46
CA SER A 27 2.44 -13.33 19.77
C SER A 27 2.14 -12.37 18.61
N TRP A 28 1.33 -11.35 18.87
CA TRP A 28 0.96 -10.32 17.90
C TRP A 28 2.20 -9.55 17.41
N HIS A 29 3.20 -9.35 18.28
CA HIS A 29 4.43 -8.63 17.93
C HIS A 29 5.25 -9.40 16.89
N GLN A 30 5.42 -10.72 17.04
CA GLN A 30 6.13 -11.53 16.05
C GLN A 30 5.40 -11.55 14.71
N ASN A 31 4.08 -11.71 14.73
CA ASN A 31 3.29 -11.70 13.50
C ASN A 31 3.31 -10.35 12.80
N LEU A 32 3.32 -9.25 13.55
CA LEU A 32 3.47 -7.91 13.00
C LEU A 32 4.77 -7.78 12.21
N HIS A 33 5.88 -8.30 12.72
CA HIS A 33 7.17 -8.26 12.04
C HIS A 33 7.15 -9.07 10.74
N VAL A 34 6.53 -10.26 10.76
CA VAL A 34 6.33 -11.08 9.57
C VAL A 34 5.46 -10.37 8.53
N PHE A 35 4.34 -9.78 8.97
CA PHE A 35 3.45 -9.01 8.11
C PHE A 35 4.19 -7.84 7.43
N LEU A 36 4.91 -7.04 8.20
CA LEU A 36 5.65 -5.89 7.68
C LEU A 36 6.76 -6.31 6.70
N ARG A 37 7.44 -7.43 6.97
CA ARG A 37 8.43 -7.99 6.03
C ARG A 37 7.78 -8.35 4.70
N ASN A 38 6.64 -9.05 4.74
CA ASN A 38 5.92 -9.46 3.54
C ASN A 38 5.39 -8.23 2.78
N TYR A 39 4.74 -7.30 3.48
CA TYR A 39 4.19 -6.08 2.89
C TYR A 39 5.23 -5.26 2.14
N ARG A 40 6.45 -5.15 2.69
CA ARG A 40 7.57 -4.43 2.07
C ARG A 40 8.15 -5.13 0.84
N ALA A 41 8.05 -6.46 0.77
CA ALA A 41 8.59 -7.26 -0.32
C ALA A 41 7.59 -7.52 -1.45
N THR A 42 6.28 -7.47 -1.16
CA THR A 42 5.24 -7.65 -2.18
C THR A 42 5.02 -6.40 -3.03
N PRO A 43 4.89 -6.52 -4.36
CA PRO A 43 4.56 -5.39 -5.22
C PRO A 43 3.19 -4.81 -4.85
N HIS A 44 3.12 -3.50 -4.64
CA HIS A 44 1.89 -2.82 -4.25
C HIS A 44 0.90 -2.72 -5.42
N SER A 45 -0.41 -2.91 -5.19
CA SER A 45 -1.42 -3.01 -6.26
C SER A 45 -1.44 -1.81 -7.22
N THR A 46 -1.18 -0.60 -6.72
CA THR A 46 -1.26 0.64 -7.51
C THR A 46 0.01 0.89 -8.32
N LEU A 47 1.17 0.60 -7.73
CA LEU A 47 2.49 0.96 -8.29
C LEU A 47 3.19 -0.23 -8.94
N LYS A 48 2.67 -1.45 -8.75
CA LYS A 48 3.26 -2.74 -9.15
C LYS A 48 4.71 -2.94 -8.69
N GLN A 49 5.21 -2.09 -7.80
CA GLN A 49 6.56 -2.11 -7.26
C GLN A 49 6.49 -2.29 -5.73
N PRO A 50 7.46 -2.98 -5.12
CA PRO A 50 7.46 -3.22 -3.69
C PRO A 50 7.78 -1.92 -2.91
N PRO A 51 7.12 -1.68 -1.76
CA PRO A 51 7.35 -0.47 -0.96
C PRO A 51 8.82 -0.25 -0.55
N ALA A 52 9.58 -1.32 -0.27
CA ALA A 52 10.99 -1.22 0.06
C ALA A 52 11.83 -0.66 -1.10
N SER A 53 11.55 -1.09 -2.34
CA SER A 53 12.23 -0.56 -3.51
C SER A 53 11.90 0.92 -3.73
N LEU A 54 10.65 1.32 -3.48
CA LEU A 54 10.24 2.70 -3.69
C LEU A 54 10.88 3.67 -2.68
N LEU A 55 11.06 3.22 -1.43
CA LEU A 55 11.58 4.04 -0.33
C LEU A 55 13.11 3.99 -0.22
N PHE A 56 13.70 2.82 -0.41
CA PHE A 56 15.12 2.56 -0.13
C PHE A 56 15.93 2.21 -1.38
N GLY A 57 15.28 2.10 -2.56
CA GLY A 57 15.95 1.67 -3.79
C GLY A 57 16.45 0.22 -3.78
N GLN A 58 16.04 -0.58 -2.78
CA GLN A 58 16.49 -1.96 -2.59
C GLN A 58 15.30 -2.90 -2.45
N ASN A 59 15.42 -4.08 -3.06
CA ASN A 59 14.48 -5.17 -2.86
C ASN A 59 14.89 -6.04 -1.66
N ILE A 60 13.90 -6.41 -0.84
CA ILE A 60 14.12 -7.36 0.26
C ILE A 60 14.14 -8.78 -0.32
N ARG A 61 15.27 -9.49 -0.16
CA ARG A 61 15.33 -10.92 -0.49
C ARG A 61 14.37 -11.72 0.37
N THR A 62 13.37 -12.31 -0.27
CA THR A 62 12.45 -13.28 0.35
C THR A 62 12.79 -14.70 -0.10
N LYS A 63 12.09 -15.70 0.44
CA LYS A 63 12.27 -17.10 0.02
C LYS A 63 11.75 -17.38 -1.39
N PHE A 64 10.96 -16.45 -1.96
CA PHE A 64 10.43 -16.56 -3.31
C PHE A 64 11.39 -15.92 -4.32
N PRO A 65 11.48 -16.45 -5.56
CA PRO A 65 12.27 -15.86 -6.63
C PRO A 65 11.79 -14.44 -6.93
N GLU A 66 12.76 -13.56 -7.18
CA GLU A 66 12.52 -12.14 -7.39
C GLU A 66 11.85 -11.91 -8.75
N LEU A 67 10.65 -11.31 -8.73
CA LEU A 67 10.00 -10.84 -9.94
C LEU A 67 10.71 -9.57 -10.40
N HIS A 68 11.53 -9.67 -11.44
CA HIS A 68 12.11 -8.51 -12.11
C HIS A 68 11.01 -7.69 -12.78
N LEU A 69 10.53 -6.67 -12.07
CA LEU A 69 9.57 -5.70 -12.60
C LEU A 69 10.33 -4.52 -13.20
N PRO A 70 10.07 -4.12 -14.46
CA PRO A 70 10.71 -2.93 -15.02
C PRO A 70 10.35 -1.71 -14.17
N SER A 71 11.37 -1.07 -13.61
CA SER A 71 11.25 0.07 -12.69
C SER A 71 11.80 1.32 -13.39
N SER A 72 10.95 1.99 -14.16
CA SER A 72 11.26 3.34 -14.67
C SER A 72 10.56 4.36 -13.77
N ASN A 73 11.33 5.17 -13.04
CA ASN A 73 10.79 6.18 -12.13
C ASN A 73 9.75 7.11 -12.77
N ASP A 74 9.90 7.43 -14.06
CA ASP A 74 8.97 8.26 -14.81
C ASP A 74 7.58 7.62 -14.96
N SER A 75 7.54 6.31 -15.17
CA SER A 75 6.29 5.55 -15.29
C SER A 75 5.51 5.51 -13.98
N LEU A 76 6.20 5.44 -12.83
CA LEU A 76 5.60 5.46 -11.49
C LEU A 76 4.94 6.82 -11.19
N ARG A 77 5.60 7.93 -11.57
CA ARG A 77 5.06 9.29 -11.39
C ARG A 77 3.79 9.50 -12.21
N LEU A 78 3.75 8.95 -13.43
CA LEU A 78 2.57 9.02 -14.30
C LEU A 78 1.39 8.24 -13.72
N VAL A 79 1.63 7.05 -13.17
CA VAL A 79 0.60 6.24 -12.51
C VAL A 79 0.08 6.95 -11.25
N ASP A 80 0.97 7.49 -10.40
CA ASP A 80 0.56 8.27 -9.22
C ASP A 80 -0.29 9.50 -9.61
N ALA A 81 0.15 10.25 -10.63
CA ALA A 81 -0.58 11.40 -11.14
C ALA A 81 -1.97 11.01 -11.68
N GLN A 82 -2.08 9.91 -12.42
CA GLN A 82 -3.35 9.41 -12.94
C GLN A 82 -4.30 8.99 -11.80
N GLN A 83 -3.80 8.32 -10.77
CA GLN A 83 -4.59 7.90 -9.61
C GLN A 83 -5.05 9.09 -8.77
N LYS A 84 -4.17 10.08 -8.56
CA LYS A 84 -4.55 11.37 -7.95
C LYS A 84 -5.63 12.09 -8.76
N GLY A 85 -5.54 12.07 -10.09
CA GLY A 85 -6.56 12.62 -10.98
C GLY A 85 -7.92 11.94 -10.81
N LYS A 86 -7.95 10.61 -10.77
CA LYS A 86 -9.18 9.82 -10.52
C LYS A 86 -9.78 10.13 -9.14
N MET A 87 -8.95 10.18 -8.10
CA MET A 87 -9.38 10.51 -6.74
C MET A 87 -10.01 11.91 -6.67
N LYS A 88 -9.37 12.92 -7.31
CA LYS A 88 -9.92 14.28 -7.40
C LYS A 88 -11.29 14.31 -8.09
N LYS A 89 -11.47 13.56 -9.18
CA LYS A 89 -12.76 13.46 -9.89
C LYS A 89 -13.84 12.83 -8.99
N HIS A 90 -13.52 11.73 -8.32
CA HIS A 90 -14.42 11.02 -7.42
C HIS A 90 -14.88 11.84 -6.22
N VAL A 91 -14.01 12.69 -5.67
CA VAL A 91 -14.38 13.63 -4.59
C VAL A 91 -15.34 14.70 -5.12
N LYS A 92 -15.07 15.27 -6.29
CA LYS A 92 -15.92 16.31 -6.91
C LYS A 92 -17.32 15.82 -7.26
N THR A 93 -17.47 14.57 -7.71
CA THR A 93 -18.79 13.97 -7.97
C THR A 93 -19.55 13.55 -6.70
N ARG A 94 -18.89 13.51 -5.54
CA ARG A 94 -19.50 13.16 -4.25
C ARG A 94 -19.93 14.36 -3.42
N THR A 95 -19.41 15.55 -3.69
CA THR A 95 -19.96 16.80 -3.15
C THR A 95 -21.17 17.16 -4.00
N PRO A 96 -22.43 16.96 -3.53
CA PRO A 96 -23.57 17.57 -4.19
C PRO A 96 -23.38 19.09 -4.14
N GLU A 97 -23.76 19.74 -5.22
CA GLU A 97 -23.79 21.17 -5.39
C GLU A 97 -24.82 21.74 -4.41
N CYS A 98 -24.43 21.92 -3.16
CA CYS A 98 -25.25 22.48 -2.09
C CYS A 98 -24.34 23.33 -1.21
N VAL A 99 -24.08 24.56 -1.62
CA VAL A 99 -24.25 25.77 -0.80
C VAL A 99 -24.34 26.96 -1.79
N THR A 100 -25.54 27.48 -1.99
CA THR A 100 -25.78 28.91 -2.25
C THR A 100 -26.70 29.39 -1.15
#